data_AF-A0A9E7K5L0-F1
#
_entry.id   AF-A0A9E7K5L0-F1
#
_cell.length_a   1.000
_cell.length_b   1.000
_cell.length_c   1.000
_cell.angle_alpha   90.00
_cell.angle_beta   90.00
_cell.angle_gamma   90.00
#
_symmetry.space_group_name_H-M   'P 1'
#
loop_
_entity.id
_entity.type
_entity.pdbx_description
1 polymer ?
#
loop_
_entity_poly.entity_id
_entity_poly.type
_entity_poly.pdbx_seq_one_letter_code
_entity_poly.pdbx_strand_id
1 'polypeptide(L)'
;MVKLASARESRTYGPGSRLARTRWEYINAGLYLFATALLVGGFAAQISPVSSAGAKSGLVAVLAALALLLAVNAHDLVAHLAAVDYCLSLVEFDVQLALVEFAVPLMNTVGVILTFVGILFFLIQVILMTRIFQHVINEMTTLR
;
A
#
# COMPACT_ATOMS: atom_id res chain seq x y z
N MET A 1 7.67 24.45 -9.12
CA MET A 1 7.60 22.98 -9.29
C MET A 1 8.84 22.37 -10.00
N VAL A 2 9.96 23.11 -10.12
CA VAL A 2 11.17 22.62 -10.81
C VAL A 2 11.86 21.46 -10.04
N LYS A 3 11.70 21.40 -8.71
CA LYS A 3 12.37 20.38 -7.86
C LYS A 3 11.69 19.01 -7.85
N LEU A 4 10.36 18.95 -7.95
CA LEU A 4 9.65 17.68 -8.15
C LEU A 4 10.01 17.05 -9.51
N ALA A 5 10.26 17.88 -10.52
CA ALA A 5 10.77 17.41 -11.81
C ALA A 5 12.19 16.84 -11.68
N SER A 6 13.06 17.47 -10.88
CA SER A 6 14.42 16.97 -10.58
C SER A 6 14.39 15.62 -9.86
N ALA A 7 13.57 15.46 -8.82
CA ALA A 7 13.43 14.19 -8.11
C ALA A 7 12.90 13.08 -9.05
N ARG A 8 11.96 13.40 -9.94
CA ARG A 8 11.45 12.46 -10.95
C ARG A 8 12.52 12.08 -11.99
N GLU A 9 13.33 13.05 -12.41
CA GLU A 9 14.41 12.83 -13.38
C GLU A 9 15.57 12.01 -12.78
N SER A 10 15.78 12.10 -11.46
CA SER A 10 16.80 11.31 -10.75
C SER A 10 16.47 9.82 -10.69
N ARG A 11 15.20 9.41 -10.66
CA ARG A 11 14.81 7.99 -10.49
C ARG A 11 15.39 7.10 -11.58
N THR A 12 16.11 6.08 -11.15
CA THR A 12 16.71 5.07 -12.03
C THR A 12 16.01 3.73 -11.83
N TYR A 13 15.16 3.34 -12.78
CA TYR A 13 14.54 2.00 -12.80
C TYR A 13 15.48 0.93 -13.43
N GLY A 14 16.77 0.98 -13.09
CA GLY A 14 17.82 0.08 -13.61
C GLY A 14 18.59 0.60 -14.83
N PRO A 15 19.57 -0.18 -15.35
CA PRO A 15 20.38 0.19 -16.50
C PRO A 15 19.54 0.12 -17.78
N GLY A 16 18.96 1.25 -18.19
CA GLY A 16 18.05 1.28 -19.32
C GLY A 16 17.84 2.67 -19.90
N SER A 17 17.55 2.73 -21.20
CA SER A 17 17.27 3.96 -21.94
C SER A 17 16.08 4.73 -21.34
N ARG A 18 16.00 6.05 -21.61
CA ARG A 18 14.93 6.95 -21.16
C ARG A 18 13.51 6.36 -21.37
N LEU A 19 13.32 5.54 -22.42
CA LEU A 19 12.05 4.87 -22.73
C LEU A 19 11.64 3.83 -21.68
N ALA A 20 12.58 3.07 -21.13
CA ALA A 20 12.31 2.07 -20.09
C ALA A 20 11.81 2.75 -18.80
N ARG A 21 12.46 3.85 -18.39
CA ARG A 21 12.02 4.67 -17.26
C ARG A 21 10.58 5.17 -17.44
N THR A 22 10.25 5.73 -18.60
CA THR A 22 8.88 6.22 -18.89
C THR A 22 7.84 5.11 -18.78
N ARG A 23 8.13 3.90 -19.25
CA ARG A 23 7.22 2.75 -19.10
C ARG A 23 6.98 2.40 -17.64
N TRP A 24 8.04 2.33 -16.85
CA TRP A 24 7.95 2.05 -15.41
C TRP A 24 7.17 3.13 -14.65
N GLU A 25 7.33 4.40 -15.00
CA GLU A 25 6.52 5.49 -14.44
C GLU A 25 5.03 5.30 -14.72
N TYR A 26 4.65 4.95 -15.96
CA TYR A 26 3.25 4.71 -16.31
C TYR A 26 2.67 3.47 -15.62
N ILE A 27 3.46 2.39 -15.49
CA ILE A 27 3.05 1.19 -14.78
C ILE A 27 2.82 1.51 -13.29
N ASN A 28 3.77 2.19 -12.64
CA ASN A 28 3.61 2.62 -11.24
C ASN A 28 2.36 3.49 -11.08
N ALA A 29 2.15 4.49 -11.95
CA ALA A 29 0.98 5.35 -11.91
C ALA A 29 -0.34 4.58 -12.08
N GLY A 30 -0.39 3.64 -13.03
CA GLY A 30 -1.54 2.77 -13.25
C GLY A 30 -1.85 1.89 -12.04
N LEU A 31 -0.82 1.30 -11.42
CA LEU A 31 -0.97 0.50 -10.22
C LEU A 31 -1.45 1.32 -9.01
N TYR A 32 -0.98 2.56 -8.86
CA TYR A 32 -1.50 3.47 -7.83
C TYR A 32 -2.98 3.78 -8.02
N LEU A 33 -3.40 4.09 -9.26
CA LEU A 33 -4.81 4.34 -9.57
C LEU A 33 -5.68 3.10 -9.29
N PHE A 34 -5.22 1.94 -9.75
CA PHE A 34 -5.93 0.68 -9.53
C PHE A 34 -6.07 0.35 -8.04
N ALA A 35 -4.98 0.45 -7.28
CA ALA A 35 -5.00 0.19 -5.84
C ALA A 35 -5.87 1.22 -5.09
N THR A 36 -5.88 2.49 -5.52
CA THR A 36 -6.78 3.51 -4.97
C THR A 36 -8.25 3.13 -5.18
N ALA A 37 -8.61 2.68 -6.39
CA ALA A 37 -9.97 2.22 -6.69
C ALA A 37 -10.36 1.01 -5.82
N LEU A 38 -9.45 0.06 -5.60
CA LEU A 38 -9.66 -1.07 -4.68
C LEU A 38 -9.84 -0.63 -3.23
N LEU A 39 -9.05 0.35 -2.74
CA LEU A 39 -9.23 0.90 -1.39
C LEU A 39 -10.59 1.55 -1.22
N VAL A 40 -10.98 2.43 -2.15
CA VAL A 40 -12.28 3.10 -2.12
C VAL A 40 -13.43 2.09 -2.15
N GLY A 41 -13.38 1.13 -3.08
CA GLY A 41 -14.40 0.07 -3.17
C GLY A 41 -14.42 -0.84 -1.94
N GLY A 42 -13.25 -1.24 -1.45
CA GLY A 42 -13.11 -2.13 -0.29
C GLY A 42 -13.61 -1.49 1.02
N PHE A 43 -13.33 -0.20 1.23
CA PHE A 43 -13.88 0.55 2.36
C PHE A 43 -15.37 0.88 2.20
N ALA A 44 -15.82 1.24 1.00
CA ALA A 44 -17.25 1.45 0.73
C ALA A 44 -18.09 0.19 1.05
N ALA A 45 -17.54 -0.99 0.78
CA ALA A 45 -18.16 -2.26 1.15
C ALA A 45 -18.28 -2.49 2.67
N GLN A 46 -17.48 -1.81 3.50
CA GLN A 46 -17.60 -1.88 4.97
C GLN A 46 -18.74 -1.00 5.50
N ILE A 47 -19.07 0.08 4.80
CA ILE A 47 -20.07 1.07 5.23
C ILE A 47 -21.48 0.69 4.72
N SER A 48 -21.55 -0.12 3.66
CA SER A 48 -22.81 -0.47 3.03
C SER A 48 -23.68 -1.38 3.94
N PRO A 49 -24.90 -0.94 4.31
CA PRO A 49 -25.82 -1.74 5.12
C PRO A 49 -26.37 -2.97 4.38
N VAL A 50 -26.14 -3.06 3.07
CA VAL A 50 -26.71 -4.10 2.18
C VAL A 50 -25.88 -5.39 2.15
N SER A 51 -24.61 -5.40 2.60
CA SER A 51 -23.74 -6.58 2.42
C SER A 51 -22.99 -7.02 3.68
N SER A 52 -23.68 -7.69 4.61
CA SER A 52 -23.01 -8.48 5.66
C SER A 52 -22.12 -9.59 5.09
N ALA A 53 -22.44 -10.11 3.90
CA ALA A 53 -21.59 -11.05 3.15
C ALA A 53 -20.41 -10.36 2.41
N GLY A 54 -20.56 -9.08 2.05
CA GLY A 54 -19.56 -8.29 1.30
C GLY A 54 -18.46 -7.66 2.18
N ALA A 55 -18.68 -7.58 3.49
CA ALA A 55 -17.69 -7.03 4.42
C ALA A 55 -16.35 -7.79 4.39
N LYS A 56 -16.39 -9.13 4.31
CA LYS A 56 -15.17 -9.95 4.23
C LYS A 56 -14.41 -9.75 2.91
N SER A 57 -15.13 -9.78 1.79
CA SER A 57 -14.51 -9.58 0.46
C SER A 57 -13.99 -8.16 0.28
N GLY A 58 -14.67 -7.15 0.83
CA GLY A 58 -14.20 -5.77 0.87
C GLY A 58 -12.88 -5.63 1.64
N LEU A 59 -12.74 -6.32 2.77
CA LEU A 59 -11.54 -6.27 3.59
C LEU A 59 -10.35 -6.98 2.91
N VAL A 60 -10.61 -8.08 2.20
CA VAL A 60 -9.63 -8.73 1.33
C VAL A 60 -9.21 -7.80 0.19
N ALA A 61 -10.14 -7.06 -0.42
CA ALA A 61 -9.82 -6.07 -1.44
C ALA A 61 -8.93 -4.94 -0.89
N VAL A 62 -9.19 -4.46 0.33
CA VAL A 62 -8.32 -3.50 1.03
C VAL A 62 -6.92 -4.07 1.24
N LEU A 63 -6.80 -5.32 1.70
CA LEU A 63 -5.49 -5.98 1.88
C LEU A 63 -4.73 -6.13 0.56
N ALA A 64 -5.41 -6.54 -0.52
CA ALA A 64 -4.80 -6.64 -1.84
C ALA A 64 -4.32 -5.27 -2.34
N ALA A 65 -5.10 -4.21 -2.11
CA ALA A 65 -4.72 -2.86 -2.48
C ALA A 65 -3.52 -2.34 -1.68
N LEU A 66 -3.47 -2.61 -0.37
CA LEU A 66 -2.34 -2.24 0.49
C LEU A 66 -1.07 -3.01 0.11
N ALA A 67 -1.18 -4.29 -0.26
CA ALA A 67 -0.05 -5.07 -0.77
C ALA A 67 0.49 -4.50 -2.09
N LEU A 68 -0.40 -4.10 -3.00
CA LEU A 68 0.00 -3.40 -4.23
C LEU A 68 0.66 -2.05 -3.94
N LEU A 69 0.09 -1.24 -3.05
CA LEU A 69 0.71 0.03 -2.61
C LEU A 69 2.10 -0.22 -2.03
N LEU A 70 2.27 -1.25 -1.22
CA LEU A 70 3.57 -1.59 -0.64
C LEU A 70 4.58 -1.94 -1.72
N ALA A 71 4.20 -2.78 -2.68
CA ALA A 71 5.08 -3.16 -3.80
C ALA A 71 5.47 -1.95 -4.65
N VAL A 72 4.52 -1.08 -4.98
CA VAL A 72 4.79 0.12 -5.81
C VAL A 72 5.63 1.14 -5.04
N ASN A 73 5.32 1.40 -3.77
CA ASN A 73 6.13 2.30 -2.92
C ASN A 73 7.56 1.76 -2.75
N ALA A 74 7.72 0.46 -2.52
CA ALA A 74 9.04 -0.16 -2.40
C ALA A 74 9.83 -0.07 -3.71
N HIS A 75 9.18 -0.35 -4.84
CA HIS A 75 9.78 -0.19 -6.16
C HIS A 75 10.23 1.26 -6.42
N ASP A 76 9.38 2.24 -6.07
CA ASP A 76 9.69 3.67 -6.24
C ASP A 76 10.81 4.13 -5.31
N LEU A 77 10.83 3.65 -4.06
CA LEU A 77 11.90 3.93 -3.10
C LEU A 77 13.23 3.35 -3.56
N VAL A 78 13.26 2.10 -4.05
CA VAL A 78 14.47 1.49 -4.61
C VAL A 78 14.97 2.28 -5.82
N ALA A 79 14.07 2.71 -6.71
CA ALA A 79 14.45 3.53 -7.86
C ALA A 79 15.00 4.90 -7.47
N HIS A 80 14.54 5.46 -6.34
CA HIS A 80 15.07 6.70 -5.79
C HIS A 80 16.44 6.49 -5.15
N LEU A 81 16.60 5.44 -4.32
CA LEU A 81 17.85 5.10 -3.65
C LEU A 81 18.96 4.68 -4.62
N ALA A 82 18.62 4.09 -5.76
CA ALA A 82 19.59 3.78 -6.81
C ALA A 82 20.19 5.03 -7.47
N ALA A 83 19.54 6.18 -7.34
CA ALA A 83 19.99 7.46 -7.87
C ALA A 83 20.79 8.31 -6.86
N VAL A 84 20.84 7.87 -5.60
CA VAL A 84 21.55 8.57 -4.53
C VAL A 84 22.99 8.09 -4.47
N ASP A 85 23.94 8.98 -4.70
CA ASP A 85 25.31 8.76 -4.27
C ASP A 85 25.32 8.79 -2.75
N TYR A 86 25.57 7.64 -2.10
CA TYR A 86 25.53 7.42 -0.64
C TYR A 86 26.62 8.19 0.15
N CYS A 87 27.06 9.34 -0.34
CA CYS A 87 27.90 10.27 0.38
C CYS A 87 27.06 10.96 1.46
N LEU A 88 26.86 10.27 2.59
CA LEU A 88 26.04 10.72 3.72
C LEU A 88 26.47 12.10 4.26
N SER A 89 27.74 12.46 4.07
CA SER A 89 28.27 13.77 4.46
C SER A 89 27.63 14.94 3.69
N LEU A 90 27.03 14.72 2.52
CA LEU A 90 26.33 15.76 1.75
C LEU A 90 24.84 15.88 2.13
N VAL A 91 24.24 14.83 2.71
CA VAL A 91 22.83 14.82 3.14
C VAL A 91 22.57 15.86 4.23
N GLU A 92 23.57 16.15 5.07
CA GLU A 92 23.49 17.18 6.12
C GLU A 92 23.29 18.60 5.55
N PHE A 93 23.74 18.85 4.32
CA PHE A 93 23.60 20.15 3.66
C PHE A 93 22.31 20.30 2.86
N ASP A 94 21.54 19.21 2.66
CA ASP A 94 20.25 19.22 1.98
C ASP A 94 19.15 18.52 2.80
N VAL A 95 18.56 19.30 3.72
CA VAL A 95 17.42 18.89 4.53
C VAL A 95 16.21 18.48 3.66
N GLN A 96 16.08 19.01 2.45
CA GLN A 96 14.99 18.66 1.55
C GLN A 96 15.17 17.24 1.01
N LEU A 97 16.38 16.85 0.62
CA LEU A 97 16.74 15.49 0.23
C LEU A 97 16.45 14.51 1.39
N ALA A 98 16.92 14.84 2.60
CA ALA A 98 16.72 13.99 3.77
C ALA A 98 15.24 13.78 4.12
N LEU A 99 14.44 14.86 4.14
CA LEU A 99 13.05 14.79 4.58
C LEU A 99 12.09 14.37 3.46
N VAL A 100 12.11 15.04 2.31
CA VAL A 100 11.07 14.89 1.28
C VAL A 100 11.35 13.69 0.38
N GLU A 101 12.61 13.48 0.03
CA GLU A 101 12.99 12.44 -0.94
C GLU A 101 13.23 11.09 -0.25
N PHE A 102 13.69 11.10 1.01
CA PHE A 102 13.91 9.86 1.76
C PHE A 102 12.88 9.61 2.87
N ALA A 103 12.74 10.52 3.85
CA ALA A 103 11.91 10.25 5.02
C ALA A 103 10.42 10.10 4.68
N VAL A 104 9.86 10.92 3.78
CA VAL A 104 8.45 10.85 3.41
C VAL A 104 8.08 9.50 2.75
N PRO A 105 8.77 9.03 1.68
CA PRO A 105 8.50 7.71 1.11
C PRO A 105 8.71 6.56 2.10
N LEU A 106 9.72 6.65 2.96
CA LEU A 106 9.97 5.66 4.00
C LEU A 106 8.82 5.59 5.01
N MET A 107 8.42 6.74 5.55
CA MET A 107 7.31 6.81 6.51
C MET A 107 5.98 6.38 5.90
N ASN A 108 5.74 6.70 4.62
CA ASN A 108 4.58 6.21 3.90
C ASN A 108 4.59 4.67 3.80
N THR A 109 5.75 4.08 3.47
CA THR A 109 5.92 2.62 3.41
C THR A 109 5.62 1.96 4.76
N VAL A 110 6.14 2.52 5.85
CA VAL A 110 5.85 2.06 7.22
C VAL A 110 4.36 2.18 7.54
N GLY A 111 3.73 3.30 7.21
CA GLY A 111 2.29 3.51 7.41
C GLY A 111 1.43 2.49 6.66
N VAL A 112 1.79 2.16 5.41
CA VAL A 112 1.10 1.11 4.63
C VAL A 112 1.26 -0.26 5.29
N ILE A 113 2.44 -0.62 5.78
CA ILE A 113 2.69 -1.88 6.50
C ILE A 113 1.83 -1.96 7.76
N LEU A 114 1.85 -0.92 8.60
CA LEU A 114 1.06 -0.88 9.83
C LEU A 114 -0.44 -0.98 9.54
N THR A 115 -0.91 -0.29 8.51
CA THR A 115 -2.32 -0.36 8.08
C THR A 115 -2.66 -1.76 7.59
N PHE A 116 -1.79 -2.39 6.79
CA PHE A 116 -1.98 -3.77 6.32
C PHE A 116 -2.12 -4.75 7.48
N VAL A 117 -1.21 -4.69 8.46
CA VAL A 117 -1.24 -5.55 9.65
C VAL A 117 -2.51 -5.31 10.46
N GLY A 118 -2.93 -4.04 10.65
CA GLY A 118 -4.16 -3.70 11.34
C GLY A 118 -5.40 -4.29 10.67
N ILE A 119 -5.53 -4.11 9.35
CA ILE A 119 -6.64 -4.67 8.57
C ILE A 119 -6.61 -6.20 8.56
N LEU A 120 -5.41 -6.81 8.54
CA LEU A 120 -5.25 -8.26 8.59
C LEU A 120 -5.77 -8.82 9.93
N PHE A 121 -5.40 -8.21 11.04
CA PHE A 121 -5.92 -8.61 12.35
C PHE A 121 -7.43 -8.40 12.45
N PHE A 122 -7.94 -7.30 11.90
CA PHE A 122 -9.39 -7.07 11.84
C PHE A 122 -10.11 -8.16 11.03
N LEU A 123 -9.55 -8.59 9.89
CA LEU A 123 -10.10 -9.69 9.08
C LEU A 123 -10.11 -11.01 9.85
N ILE A 124 -9.00 -11.34 10.53
CA ILE A 124 -8.89 -12.55 11.35
C ILE A 124 -9.95 -12.53 12.46
N GLN A 125 -10.15 -11.39 13.13
CA GLN A 125 -11.16 -11.24 14.17
C GLN A 125 -12.58 -11.48 13.62
N VAL A 126 -12.93 -10.89 12.48
CA VAL A 126 -14.24 -11.07 11.83
C VAL A 126 -14.49 -12.55 11.47
N ILE A 127 -13.48 -13.23 10.93
CA ILE A 127 -13.56 -14.65 10.58
C ILE A 127 -13.78 -15.51 11.84
N LEU A 128 -12.98 -15.28 12.88
CA LEU A 128 -13.05 -16.04 14.13
C LEU A 128 -14.41 -15.86 14.81
N MET A 129 -14.90 -14.63 14.92
CA MET A 129 -16.23 -14.32 15.49
C MET A 129 -17.34 -15.01 14.72
N THR A 130 -17.31 -15.00 13.38
CA THR A 130 -18.32 -15.69 12.57
C THR A 130 -18.31 -17.20 12.87
N ARG A 131 -17.12 -17.81 12.98
CA ARG A 131 -17.00 -19.26 13.23
C ARG A 131 -17.52 -19.67 14.60
N ILE A 132 -17.19 -18.90 15.64
CA ILE A 132 -17.67 -19.15 17.01
C ILE A 132 -19.19 -19.06 17.04
N PHE A 133 -19.77 -18.01 16.45
CA PHE A 133 -21.22 -17.82 16.40
C PHE A 133 -21.91 -18.98 15.70
N GLN A 134 -21.35 -19.45 14.57
CA GLN A 134 -21.89 -20.61 13.86
C GLN A 134 -21.85 -21.89 14.68
N HIS A 135 -20.77 -22.10 15.45
CA HIS A 135 -20.63 -23.27 16.31
C HIS A 135 -21.68 -23.27 17.44
N VAL A 136 -21.89 -22.12 18.09
CA VAL A 136 -22.92 -21.96 19.13
C VAL A 136 -24.33 -22.21 18.59
N ILE A 137 -24.65 -21.70 17.40
CA ILE A 137 -25.94 -21.97 16.75
C ILE A 137 -26.12 -23.46 16.50
N ASN A 138 -25.09 -24.13 15.96
CA ASN A 138 -25.16 -25.55 15.66
C ASN A 138 -25.41 -26.38 16.93
N GLU A 139 -24.70 -26.09 18.04
CA GLU A 139 -24.94 -26.78 19.31
C GLU A 139 -26.38 -26.56 19.82
N MET A 140 -26.89 -25.33 19.79
CA MET A 140 -28.27 -25.04 20.21
C MET A 140 -29.31 -25.75 19.34
N THR A 141 -29.07 -25.91 18.04
CA THR A 141 -29.96 -26.67 17.16
C THR A 141 -29.89 -28.17 17.38
N THR A 142 -28.76 -28.72 17.82
CA THR A 142 -28.63 -30.16 18.12
C THR A 142 -29.24 -30.59 19.45
N LEU A 143 -29.47 -29.65 20.36
CA LEU A 143 -30.07 -29.89 21.68
C LEU A 143 -31.60 -29.74 21.70
N ARG A 144 -32.23 -29.38 20.57
CA ARG A 144 -33.68 -29.33 20.37
C ARG A 144 -34.16 -30.55 19.60
#